data_AF-A0A810MRQ9-F1
#
_entry.id   AF-A0A810MRQ9-F1
#
_cell.length_a   1.000
_cell.length_b   1.000
_cell.length_c   1.000
_cell.angle_alpha   90.00
_cell.angle_beta   90.00
_cell.angle_gamma   90.00
#
_symmetry.space_group_name_H-M   'P 1'
#
loop_
_entity.id
_entity.type
_entity.pdbx_description
1 polymer ?
#
loop_
_entity_poly.entity_id
_entity_poly.type
_entity_poly.pdbx_seq_one_letter_code
_entity_poly.pdbx_strand_id
1 'polypeptide(L)'
;MKPERTEDEILRGLYRGLRERRTPQDVAVDLVRLRAERWLSAVGARDLYGLMRRERAGQGAGRVFDGLVGSSMPTVWRRHPGLERAYSAATAAMTAVAATVEVPVPVAAPADPASLRLWLGWATELLGLPDGELRPARPTARRRPVPVTWFGGTYHRLPKPSGPRGDRGGHVDARGRMDASTRRDRLPGVSVRTYRRAVRAVLHLQQRTGVLTAERDRETAVAFGKARLAHLVTEEEFLACPASAAFTAYYVARLNLRTRFTSASQTRPMDSLAEALLEGALAAPTCRPKVLASVLTRWRVLDMLSDAECGELLGRYYEQMAACARALRECFDVNRDPLRMVVRAGDDSSTWNAASRAFNQARIGWLNLTRGLGYDDLVEGACPGKVPALVAADVAAWHAREGHDQHIDVLVWADLPLPWDVVLGDDDCPAELVRQVCRQHGVDPEATGWTQPYRQDLTELPEPAPDLVHGVTVSSPLLASVLRQIGVFSGQA
;
A
#
# COMPACT_ATOMS: atom_id res chain seq x y z
N MET A 1 -34.46 -8.57 21.49
CA MET A 1 -33.36 -9.42 20.99
C MET A 1 -33.08 -9.04 19.54
N LYS A 2 -31.82 -8.78 19.16
CA LYS A 2 -31.49 -8.67 17.73
C LYS A 2 -31.56 -10.07 17.11
N PRO A 3 -32.09 -10.24 15.89
CA PRO A 3 -32.10 -11.53 15.22
C PRO A 3 -30.67 -12.09 15.12
N GLU A 4 -30.54 -13.41 15.30
CA GLU A 4 -29.26 -14.09 15.13
C GLU A 4 -28.85 -14.01 13.65
N ARG A 5 -27.62 -13.56 13.39
CA ARG A 5 -27.11 -13.46 12.02
C ARG A 5 -26.94 -14.86 11.45
N THR A 6 -27.30 -15.03 10.18
CA THR A 6 -27.06 -16.27 9.44
C THR A 6 -25.57 -16.51 9.22
N GLU A 7 -25.18 -17.77 8.94
CA GLU A 7 -23.80 -18.14 8.63
C GLU A 7 -23.25 -17.31 7.44
N ASP A 8 -24.02 -17.19 6.36
CA ASP A 8 -23.70 -16.36 5.20
C ASP A 8 -23.44 -14.89 5.57
N GLU A 9 -24.30 -14.29 6.41
CA GLU A 9 -24.11 -12.91 6.83
C GLU A 9 -22.83 -12.72 7.64
N ILE A 10 -22.47 -13.70 8.48
CA ILE A 10 -21.22 -13.69 9.26
C ILE A 10 -20.02 -13.78 8.32
N LEU A 11 -20.03 -14.74 7.39
CA LEU A 11 -18.95 -14.94 6.41
C LEU A 11 -18.77 -13.72 5.50
N ARG A 12 -19.85 -13.09 5.00
CA ARG A 12 -19.77 -11.81 4.26
C ARG A 12 -19.21 -10.68 5.13
N GLY A 13 -19.46 -10.70 6.43
CA GLY A 13 -18.86 -9.78 7.39
C GLY A 13 -17.35 -9.99 7.56
N LEU A 14 -16.90 -11.25 7.60
CA LEU A 14 -15.49 -11.61 7.63
C LEU A 14 -14.78 -11.23 6.32
N TYR A 15 -15.42 -11.50 5.18
CA TYR A 15 -14.91 -11.13 3.85
C TYR A 15 -14.70 -9.61 3.71
N ARG A 16 -15.70 -8.80 4.09
CA ARG A 16 -15.55 -7.33 4.16
C ARG A 16 -14.41 -6.93 5.11
N GLY A 17 -14.27 -7.66 6.21
CA GLY A 17 -13.22 -7.51 7.21
C GLY A 17 -11.79 -7.61 6.66
N LEU A 18 -11.58 -8.36 5.56
CA LEU A 18 -10.27 -8.42 4.88
C LEU A 18 -9.80 -7.04 4.38
N ARG A 19 -10.74 -6.12 4.13
CA ARG A 19 -10.48 -4.75 3.66
C ARG A 19 -10.65 -3.69 4.75
N GLU A 20 -11.42 -3.97 5.79
CA GLU A 20 -11.83 -3.00 6.83
C GLU A 20 -10.93 -2.95 8.08
N ARG A 21 -9.77 -3.62 8.08
CA ARG A 21 -8.77 -3.61 9.18
C ARG A 21 -9.37 -4.00 10.54
N ARG A 22 -10.10 -5.11 10.57
CA ARG A 22 -10.67 -5.64 11.82
C ARG A 22 -9.57 -6.13 12.76
N THR A 23 -9.79 -5.97 14.06
CA THR A 23 -8.89 -6.53 15.06
C THR A 23 -9.11 -8.05 15.18
N PRO A 24 -8.11 -8.83 15.66
CA PRO A 24 -8.31 -10.25 15.95
C PRO A 24 -9.46 -10.52 16.92
N GLN A 25 -9.71 -9.60 17.85
CA GLN A 25 -10.81 -9.63 18.81
C GLN A 25 -12.17 -9.53 18.11
N ASP A 26 -12.33 -8.57 17.19
CA ASP A 26 -13.55 -8.42 16.41
C ASP A 26 -13.81 -9.68 15.58
N VAL A 27 -12.76 -10.23 14.96
CA VAL A 27 -12.86 -11.46 14.18
C VAL A 27 -13.24 -12.63 15.09
N ALA A 28 -12.63 -12.76 16.27
CA ALA A 28 -12.97 -13.82 17.23
C ALA A 28 -14.45 -13.83 17.63
N VAL A 29 -15.08 -12.66 17.78
CA VAL A 29 -16.53 -12.57 18.06
C VAL A 29 -17.35 -13.20 16.92
N ASP A 30 -17.00 -12.92 15.68
CA ASP A 30 -17.70 -13.50 14.53
C ASP A 30 -17.36 -14.99 14.32
N LEU A 31 -16.13 -15.42 14.64
CA LEU A 31 -15.77 -16.84 14.64
C LEU A 31 -16.56 -17.67 15.65
N VAL A 32 -16.81 -17.13 16.86
CA VAL A 32 -17.68 -17.80 17.85
C VAL A 32 -19.12 -17.90 17.32
N ARG A 33 -19.63 -16.85 16.66
CA ARG A 33 -20.97 -16.90 16.04
C ARG A 33 -21.04 -17.89 14.87
N LEU A 34 -19.94 -18.03 14.14
CA LEU A 34 -19.77 -19.02 13.06
C LEU A 34 -19.64 -20.46 13.60
N ARG A 35 -19.59 -20.64 14.93
CA ARG A 35 -19.33 -21.93 15.59
C ARG A 35 -18.00 -22.55 15.16
N ALA A 36 -16.97 -21.72 15.01
CA ALA A 36 -15.66 -22.14 14.54
C ALA A 36 -14.98 -23.17 15.47
N GLU A 37 -15.42 -23.30 16.73
CA GLU A 37 -14.96 -24.34 17.65
C GLU A 37 -15.14 -25.76 17.12
N ARG A 38 -16.05 -26.00 16.17
CA ARG A 38 -16.21 -27.29 15.49
C ARG A 38 -14.98 -27.72 14.68
N TRP A 39 -14.08 -26.78 14.38
CA TRP A 39 -12.82 -27.02 13.66
C TRP A 39 -11.59 -26.96 14.57
N LEU A 40 -11.78 -26.70 15.87
CA LEU A 40 -10.69 -26.44 16.79
C LEU A 40 -10.51 -27.57 17.80
N SER A 41 -9.27 -27.76 18.25
CA SER A 41 -9.00 -28.52 19.47
C SER A 41 -9.55 -27.79 20.71
N ALA A 42 -9.59 -28.48 21.85
CA ALA A 42 -10.00 -27.85 23.12
C ALA A 42 -9.15 -26.62 23.48
N VAL A 43 -7.84 -26.63 23.15
CA VAL A 43 -6.94 -25.49 23.35
C VAL A 43 -7.33 -24.33 22.42
N GLY A 44 -7.54 -24.60 21.13
CA GLY A 44 -7.95 -23.57 20.17
C GLY A 44 -9.30 -22.95 20.53
N ALA A 45 -10.28 -23.75 20.94
CA ALA A 45 -11.57 -23.25 21.41
C ALA A 45 -11.39 -22.35 22.65
N ARG A 46 -10.60 -22.76 23.64
CA ARG A 46 -10.31 -21.94 24.83
C ARG A 46 -9.68 -20.60 24.45
N ASP A 47 -8.72 -20.59 23.53
CA ASP A 47 -8.03 -19.38 23.08
C ASP A 47 -8.98 -18.43 22.33
N LEU A 48 -9.84 -18.99 21.47
CA LEU A 48 -10.91 -18.25 20.77
C LEU A 48 -11.86 -17.56 21.76
N TYR A 49 -12.42 -18.31 22.72
CA TYR A 49 -13.29 -17.74 23.75
C TYR A 49 -12.55 -16.74 24.66
N GLY A 50 -11.24 -16.95 24.90
CA GLY A 50 -10.40 -16.02 25.64
C GLY A 50 -10.24 -14.66 24.96
N LEU A 51 -10.04 -14.63 23.64
CA LEU A 51 -10.03 -13.39 22.85
C LEU A 51 -11.38 -12.68 22.87
N MET A 52 -12.47 -13.42 22.65
CA MET A 52 -13.83 -12.87 22.68
C MET A 52 -14.17 -12.25 24.05
N ARG A 53 -13.79 -12.90 25.16
CA ARG A 53 -14.01 -12.35 26.52
C ARG A 53 -13.25 -11.05 26.76
N ARG A 54 -12.01 -10.94 26.30
CA ARG A 54 -11.21 -9.70 26.40
C ARG A 54 -11.88 -8.55 25.68
N GLU A 55 -12.47 -8.80 24.51
CA GLU A 55 -13.21 -7.78 23.76
C GLU A 55 -14.44 -7.28 24.53
N ARG A 56 -15.26 -8.21 25.06
CA ARG A 56 -16.44 -7.85 25.86
C ARG A 56 -16.08 -7.07 27.12
N ALA A 57 -14.99 -7.42 27.78
CA ALA A 57 -14.48 -6.68 28.94
C ALA A 57 -14.06 -5.25 28.55
N GLY A 58 -13.43 -5.08 27.38
CA GLY A 58 -13.06 -3.76 26.85
C GLY A 58 -14.26 -2.88 26.47
N GLN A 59 -15.34 -3.48 25.96
CA GLN A 59 -16.58 -2.77 25.60
C GLN A 59 -17.38 -2.32 26.84
N GLY A 60 -17.37 -3.11 27.93
CA GLY A 60 -18.02 -2.74 29.19
C GLY A 60 -17.40 -1.53 29.89
N ALA A 61 -16.14 -1.21 29.59
CA ALA A 61 -15.41 -0.07 30.16
C ALA A 61 -15.70 1.28 29.48
N GLY A 62 -16.83 1.40 28.76
CA GLY A 62 -17.27 2.68 28.18
C GLY A 62 -16.54 3.09 26.90
N ARG A 63 -15.90 2.15 26.18
CA ARG A 63 -15.45 2.39 24.80
C ARG A 63 -16.67 2.47 23.88
N VAL A 64 -17.33 3.63 23.85
CA VAL A 64 -18.09 4.06 22.68
C VAL A 64 -17.05 4.38 21.61
N PHE A 65 -16.63 3.36 20.88
CA PHE A 65 -15.84 3.55 19.67
C PHE A 65 -16.81 4.07 18.60
N ASP A 66 -17.13 5.36 18.67
CA ASP A 66 -17.79 6.11 17.59
C ASP A 66 -16.83 6.38 16.42
N GLY A 67 -15.63 5.81 16.51
CA GLY A 67 -14.65 5.80 15.44
C GLY A 67 -15.15 4.89 14.34
N LEU A 68 -15.78 5.49 13.33
CA LEU A 68 -15.65 5.12 11.92
C LEU A 68 -14.47 4.16 11.75
N VAL A 69 -14.75 2.85 11.72
CA VAL A 69 -13.85 1.85 11.17
C VAL A 69 -13.80 2.20 9.71
N GLY A 70 -12.96 3.19 9.41
CA GLY A 70 -12.84 3.77 8.10
C GLY A 70 -12.35 2.65 7.22
N SER A 71 -13.26 2.13 6.39
CA SER A 71 -12.88 1.61 5.09
C SER A 71 -11.77 2.51 4.57
N SER A 72 -10.56 1.98 4.44
CA SER A 72 -9.49 2.76 3.82
C SER A 72 -9.79 3.05 2.34
N MET A 73 -10.89 2.53 1.80
CA MET A 73 -11.54 3.01 0.59
C MET A 73 -12.70 3.95 0.94
N PRO A 74 -12.52 5.27 0.82
CA PRO A 74 -13.64 6.13 0.52
C PRO A 74 -14.32 5.62 -0.76
N THR A 75 -15.60 5.24 -0.66
CA THR A 75 -16.52 5.09 -1.81
C THR A 75 -16.48 6.29 -2.77
N VAL A 76 -15.97 7.42 -2.27
CA VAL A 76 -15.67 8.69 -2.95
C VAL A 76 -14.76 8.52 -4.19
N TRP A 77 -13.90 7.50 -4.27
CA TRP A 77 -12.93 7.41 -5.38
C TRP A 77 -13.45 6.74 -6.65
N ARG A 78 -14.45 5.84 -6.55
CA ARG A 78 -15.10 5.26 -7.74
C ARG A 78 -15.90 6.29 -8.54
N ARG A 79 -16.26 7.40 -7.90
CA ARG A 79 -16.92 8.57 -8.49
C ARG A 79 -16.27 9.82 -7.96
N HIS A 80 -14.98 10.02 -8.21
CA HIS A 80 -14.32 11.26 -7.79
C HIS A 80 -14.97 12.42 -8.54
N PRO A 81 -15.81 13.26 -7.90
CA PRO A 81 -16.60 14.26 -8.63
C PRO A 81 -15.69 15.34 -9.23
N GLY A 82 -14.44 15.45 -8.76
CA GLY A 82 -13.43 16.28 -9.39
C GLY A 82 -12.88 15.73 -10.70
N LEU A 83 -12.88 14.41 -10.92
CA LEU A 83 -12.43 13.81 -12.18
C LEU A 83 -13.49 13.99 -13.26
N GLU A 84 -14.75 13.69 -12.95
CA GLU A 84 -15.88 13.92 -13.87
C GLU A 84 -15.97 15.39 -14.27
N ARG A 85 -15.86 16.33 -13.31
CA ARG A 85 -15.82 17.76 -13.62
C ARG A 85 -14.62 18.15 -14.49
N ALA A 86 -13.44 17.61 -14.21
CA ALA A 86 -12.24 17.88 -15.01
C ALA A 86 -12.39 17.34 -16.43
N TYR A 87 -12.95 16.12 -16.58
CA TYR A 87 -13.23 15.51 -17.87
C TYR A 87 -14.26 16.33 -18.65
N SER A 88 -15.42 16.66 -18.06
CA SER A 88 -16.43 17.49 -18.73
C SER A 88 -15.89 18.85 -19.17
N ALA A 89 -15.04 19.48 -18.36
CA ALA A 89 -14.38 20.74 -18.72
C ALA A 89 -13.37 20.57 -19.87
N ALA A 90 -12.63 19.47 -19.89
CA ALA A 90 -11.68 19.13 -20.95
C ALA A 90 -12.42 18.79 -22.25
N THR A 91 -13.44 17.93 -22.20
CA THR A 91 -14.31 17.58 -23.33
C THR A 91 -14.94 18.82 -23.93
N ALA A 92 -15.57 19.69 -23.14
CA ALA A 92 -16.17 20.92 -23.67
C ALA A 92 -15.13 21.84 -24.35
N ALA A 93 -13.91 21.93 -23.81
CA ALA A 93 -12.85 22.71 -24.42
C ALA A 93 -12.31 22.06 -25.70
N MET A 94 -12.21 20.73 -25.74
CA MET A 94 -11.78 19.97 -26.90
C MET A 94 -12.83 19.98 -28.01
N THR A 95 -14.13 19.89 -27.71
CA THR A 95 -15.21 20.04 -28.69
C THR A 95 -15.14 21.38 -29.41
N ALA A 96 -14.83 22.47 -28.70
CA ALA A 96 -14.66 23.77 -29.34
C ALA A 96 -13.46 23.82 -30.30
N VAL A 97 -12.35 23.16 -29.97
CA VAL A 97 -11.19 23.04 -30.86
C VAL A 97 -11.53 22.16 -32.06
N ALA A 98 -12.02 20.95 -31.79
CA ALA A 98 -12.27 19.90 -32.76
C ALA A 98 -13.36 20.30 -33.77
N ALA A 99 -14.41 21.02 -33.34
CA ALA A 99 -15.42 21.57 -34.25
C ALA A 99 -14.86 22.60 -35.23
N THR A 100 -13.80 23.34 -34.86
CA THR A 100 -13.18 24.33 -35.76
C THR A 100 -12.31 23.69 -36.84
N VAL A 101 -11.79 22.49 -36.57
CA VAL A 101 -10.91 21.74 -37.47
C VAL A 101 -11.58 20.47 -38.02
N GLU A 102 -12.89 20.34 -37.83
CA GLU A 102 -13.73 19.23 -38.32
C GLU A 102 -13.27 17.83 -37.87
N VAL A 103 -12.68 17.72 -36.68
CA VAL A 103 -12.25 16.44 -36.09
C VAL A 103 -13.32 15.94 -35.11
N PRO A 104 -13.75 14.66 -35.17
CA PRO A 104 -14.67 14.11 -34.20
C PRO A 104 -14.01 13.96 -32.82
N VAL A 105 -14.75 14.26 -31.75
CA VAL A 105 -14.28 14.06 -30.38
C VAL A 105 -14.63 12.63 -29.94
N PRO A 106 -13.64 11.78 -29.59
CA PRO A 106 -13.93 10.47 -29.04
C PRO A 106 -14.64 10.59 -27.69
N VAL A 107 -15.49 9.62 -27.39
CA VAL A 107 -16.16 9.53 -26.08
C VAL A 107 -15.33 8.63 -25.18
N ALA A 108 -15.06 9.09 -23.96
CA ALA A 108 -14.52 8.25 -22.90
C ALA A 108 -15.44 8.14 -21.69
N ALA A 109 -15.34 6.99 -21.01
CA ALA A 109 -15.91 6.77 -19.70
C ALA A 109 -14.87 7.18 -18.63
N PRO A 110 -15.07 8.27 -17.86
CA PRO A 110 -14.05 8.76 -16.91
C PRO A 110 -13.70 7.77 -15.80
N ALA A 111 -14.61 6.84 -15.50
CA ALA A 111 -14.41 5.77 -14.54
C ALA A 111 -13.55 4.61 -15.09
N ASP A 112 -13.37 4.52 -16.42
CA ASP A 112 -12.51 3.55 -17.07
C ASP A 112 -11.14 4.18 -17.42
N PRO A 113 -10.06 3.80 -16.73
CA PRO A 113 -8.73 4.32 -17.00
C PRO A 113 -8.20 4.01 -18.41
N ALA A 114 -8.65 2.94 -19.06
CA ALA A 114 -8.20 2.62 -20.41
C ALA A 114 -8.83 3.58 -21.42
N SER A 115 -10.16 3.73 -21.38
CA SER A 115 -10.89 4.70 -22.18
C SER A 115 -10.39 6.15 -21.97
N LEU A 116 -10.15 6.55 -20.72
CA LEU A 116 -9.63 7.89 -20.42
C LEU A 116 -8.21 8.12 -20.95
N ARG A 117 -7.34 7.10 -20.92
CA ARG A 117 -5.99 7.17 -21.50
C ARG A 117 -6.03 7.35 -23.01
N LEU A 118 -6.89 6.62 -23.71
CA LEU A 118 -7.09 6.78 -25.16
C LEU A 118 -7.57 8.20 -25.50
N TRP A 119 -8.52 8.73 -24.73
CA TRP A 119 -9.01 10.10 -24.91
C TRP A 119 -7.91 11.15 -24.66
N LEU A 120 -7.11 10.97 -23.62
CA LEU A 120 -5.98 11.86 -23.31
C LEU A 120 -4.91 11.80 -24.41
N GLY A 121 -4.60 10.62 -24.95
CA GLY A 121 -3.69 10.45 -26.10
C GLY A 121 -4.17 11.26 -27.30
N TRP A 122 -5.42 11.05 -27.73
CA TRP A 122 -6.03 11.84 -28.80
C TRP A 122 -5.98 13.36 -28.54
N ALA A 123 -6.33 13.77 -27.32
CA ALA A 123 -6.39 15.20 -26.98
C ALA A 123 -5.00 15.85 -26.94
N THR A 124 -3.98 15.13 -26.47
CA THR A 124 -2.60 15.61 -26.42
C THR A 124 -2.00 15.70 -27.82
N GLU A 125 -2.22 14.69 -28.66
CA GLU A 125 -1.82 14.68 -30.08
C GLU A 125 -2.40 15.88 -30.84
N LEU A 126 -3.74 16.08 -30.76
CA LEU A 126 -4.41 17.19 -31.45
C LEU A 126 -3.92 18.57 -30.98
N LEU A 127 -3.54 18.69 -29.71
CA LEU A 127 -3.02 19.94 -29.14
C LEU A 127 -1.51 20.13 -29.32
N GLY A 128 -0.82 19.17 -29.96
CA GLY A 128 0.62 19.15 -30.13
C GLY A 128 1.37 19.15 -28.80
N LEU A 129 0.81 18.47 -27.79
CA LEU A 129 1.45 18.25 -26.50
C LEU A 129 2.27 16.95 -26.58
N PRO A 130 3.41 16.84 -25.87
CA PRO A 130 4.19 15.60 -25.86
C PRO A 130 3.41 14.45 -25.21
N ASP A 131 3.58 13.23 -25.74
CA ASP A 131 2.94 11.99 -25.27
C ASP A 131 3.43 11.49 -23.89
N GLY A 132 4.19 12.30 -23.15
CA GLY A 132 4.75 11.94 -21.86
C GLY A 132 3.91 12.41 -20.67
N GLU A 133 4.09 11.77 -19.51
CA GLU A 133 3.66 12.34 -18.24
C GLU A 133 4.33 13.69 -18.03
N LEU A 134 3.55 14.76 -18.17
CA LEU A 134 3.98 16.08 -17.78
C LEU A 134 4.11 16.09 -16.27
N ARG A 135 5.36 15.96 -15.79
CA ARG A 135 5.68 16.10 -14.37
C ARG A 135 4.98 17.37 -13.89
N PRO A 136 4.09 17.30 -12.89
CA PRO A 136 3.47 18.49 -12.35
C PRO A 136 4.61 19.43 -11.99
N ALA A 137 4.50 20.71 -12.36
CA ALA A 137 5.53 21.70 -12.07
C ALA A 137 5.79 21.68 -10.56
N ARG A 138 6.80 20.91 -10.12
CA ARG A 138 7.24 20.88 -8.73
C ARG A 138 7.69 22.31 -8.44
N PRO A 139 7.25 22.93 -7.33
CA PRO A 139 7.79 24.21 -6.94
C PRO A 139 9.32 24.06 -6.86
N THR A 140 10.05 24.70 -7.77
CA THR A 140 11.53 24.70 -7.76
C THR A 140 12.05 25.46 -6.54
N ALA A 141 11.24 26.37 -6.01
CA ALA A 141 11.47 27.04 -4.74
C ALA A 141 10.72 26.35 -3.59
N ARG A 142 11.46 25.94 -2.55
CA ARG A 142 10.89 25.53 -1.26
C ARG A 142 9.98 26.65 -0.73
N ARG A 143 8.73 26.31 -0.42
CA ARG A 143 7.81 27.24 0.23
C ARG A 143 7.80 26.98 1.73
N ARG A 144 8.02 28.04 2.51
CA ARG A 144 7.84 27.97 3.96
C ARG A 144 6.35 27.97 4.28
N PRO A 145 5.85 27.05 5.12
CA PRO A 145 4.49 27.11 5.63
C PRO A 145 4.26 28.43 6.36
N VAL A 146 3.13 29.10 6.10
CA VAL A 146 2.75 30.35 6.75
C VAL A 146 1.65 30.04 7.77
N PRO A 147 1.76 30.50 9.03
CA PRO A 147 0.70 30.33 10.01
C PRO A 147 -0.56 31.08 9.57
N VAL A 148 -1.71 30.44 9.76
CA VAL A 148 -3.04 30.98 9.50
C VAL A 148 -3.89 30.73 10.72
N THR A 149 -4.31 31.80 11.36
CA THR A 149 -5.17 31.73 12.53
C THR A 149 -6.63 31.77 12.08
N TRP A 150 -7.40 30.75 12.47
CA TRP A 150 -8.84 30.69 12.23
C TRP A 150 -9.53 30.06 13.44
N PHE A 151 -10.56 30.73 13.97
CA PHE A 151 -11.34 30.29 15.14
C PHE A 151 -10.50 29.74 16.32
N GLY A 152 -9.52 30.50 16.79
CA GLY A 152 -8.72 30.14 17.97
C GLY A 152 -7.65 29.06 17.73
N GLY A 153 -7.51 28.53 16.52
CA GLY A 153 -6.43 27.63 16.12
C GLY A 153 -5.49 28.28 15.10
N THR A 154 -4.19 28.05 15.22
CA THR A 154 -3.21 28.40 14.17
C THR A 154 -2.85 27.13 13.41
N TYR A 155 -3.15 27.09 12.11
CA TYR A 155 -2.68 26.02 11.23
C TYR A 155 -1.69 26.59 10.22
N HIS A 156 -0.68 25.80 9.86
CA HIS A 156 0.29 26.21 8.86
C HIS A 156 -0.20 25.77 7.48
N ARG A 157 -0.34 26.71 6.54
CA ARG A 157 -0.63 26.38 5.13
C ARG A 157 0.50 26.83 4.23
N LEU A 158 0.73 26.11 3.15
CA LEU A 158 1.62 26.61 2.09
C LEU A 158 0.95 27.81 1.41
N PRO A 159 1.64 28.94 1.27
CA PRO A 159 1.08 30.11 0.62
C PRO A 159 0.78 29.79 -0.85
N LYS A 160 -0.25 30.47 -1.39
CA LYS A 160 -0.52 30.40 -2.82
C LYS A 160 0.75 30.85 -3.58
N PRO A 161 1.06 30.19 -4.69
CA PRO A 161 2.22 30.56 -5.50
C PRO A 161 2.09 32.01 -5.96
N SER A 162 3.08 32.86 -5.66
CA SER A 162 3.18 34.23 -6.18
C SER A 162 4.44 34.38 -7.04
N GLY A 163 4.29 34.86 -8.28
CA GLY A 163 5.39 35.09 -9.21
C GLY A 163 5.05 34.82 -10.69
N PRO A 164 6.00 35.07 -11.61
CA PRO A 164 5.85 34.78 -13.05
C PRO A 164 5.45 33.33 -13.30
N ARG A 165 4.61 33.11 -14.32
CA ARG A 165 4.09 31.78 -14.70
C ARG A 165 5.26 30.87 -15.11
N GLY A 166 5.56 29.87 -14.29
CA GLY A 166 6.58 28.84 -14.58
C GLY A 166 7.52 28.58 -13.39
N ASP A 167 7.93 29.62 -12.67
CA ASP A 167 9.02 29.49 -11.68
C ASP A 167 8.57 29.05 -10.30
N ARG A 168 7.27 29.16 -9.98
CA ARG A 168 6.80 28.92 -8.61
C ARG A 168 5.59 28.01 -8.50
N GLY A 169 5.19 27.29 -9.55
CA GLY A 169 4.22 26.17 -9.48
C GLY A 169 2.80 26.57 -9.06
N GLY A 170 1.96 26.99 -10.00
CA GLY A 170 0.54 27.29 -9.75
C GLY A 170 -0.40 27.08 -10.94
N HIS A 171 0.17 26.86 -12.12
CA HIS A 171 -0.52 26.49 -13.34
C HIS A 171 0.36 25.45 -14.02
N VAL A 172 -0.23 24.42 -14.63
CA VAL A 172 0.54 23.42 -15.39
C VAL A 172 1.36 24.18 -16.44
N ASP A 173 2.67 24.26 -16.19
CA ASP A 173 3.62 24.94 -17.05
C ASP A 173 3.71 24.08 -18.31
N ALA A 174 3.31 24.65 -19.44
CA ALA A 174 3.21 23.88 -20.67
C ALA A 174 4.37 24.26 -21.57
N ARG A 175 5.56 23.99 -21.04
CA ARG A 175 6.76 23.80 -21.84
C ARG A 175 6.41 22.64 -22.79
N GLY A 176 6.37 22.92 -24.09
CA GLY A 176 5.85 21.99 -25.10
C GLY A 176 4.50 22.36 -25.73
N ARG A 177 3.93 23.55 -25.47
CA ARG A 177 2.84 24.07 -26.33
C ARG A 177 3.36 24.40 -27.72
N MET A 178 2.48 24.26 -28.72
CA MET A 178 2.73 24.80 -30.05
C MET A 178 2.95 26.32 -29.98
N ASP A 179 3.94 26.80 -30.74
CA ASP A 179 4.11 28.23 -30.98
C ASP A 179 2.95 28.78 -31.84
N ALA A 180 2.94 30.11 -32.04
CA ALA A 180 1.85 30.76 -32.76
C ALA A 180 1.76 30.35 -34.25
N SER A 181 2.88 30.05 -34.90
CA SER A 181 2.93 29.60 -36.29
C SER A 181 2.42 28.17 -36.39
N THR A 182 3.05 27.25 -35.66
CA THR A 182 2.71 25.83 -35.61
C THR A 182 1.23 25.62 -35.28
N ARG A 183 0.68 26.41 -34.35
CA ARG A 183 -0.75 26.37 -34.01
C ARG A 183 -1.65 26.88 -35.14
N ARG A 184 -1.26 27.90 -35.91
CA ARG A 184 -2.04 28.36 -37.07
C ARG A 184 -2.05 27.30 -38.17
N ASP A 185 -0.93 26.63 -38.36
CA ASP A 185 -0.75 25.62 -39.41
C ASP A 185 -1.50 24.33 -39.05
N ARG A 186 -1.39 23.85 -37.81
CA ARG A 186 -2.05 22.61 -37.36
C ARG A 186 -3.51 22.77 -36.95
N LEU A 187 -3.90 23.95 -36.44
CA LEU A 187 -5.25 24.24 -35.95
C LEU A 187 -5.78 25.53 -36.60
N PRO A 188 -6.02 25.54 -37.92
CA PRO A 188 -6.54 26.71 -38.63
C PRO A 188 -7.89 27.12 -38.04
N GLY A 189 -8.16 28.42 -37.98
CA GLY A 189 -9.41 28.98 -37.44
C GLY A 189 -9.53 28.97 -35.90
N VAL A 190 -8.78 28.13 -35.18
CA VAL A 190 -8.86 28.07 -33.70
C VAL A 190 -8.29 29.35 -33.10
N SER A 191 -9.00 29.99 -32.16
CA SER A 191 -8.46 31.17 -31.47
C SER A 191 -7.37 30.76 -30.46
N VAL A 192 -6.39 31.65 -30.22
CA VAL A 192 -5.35 31.44 -29.19
C VAL A 192 -5.97 31.21 -27.81
N ARG A 193 -7.10 31.87 -27.50
CA ARG A 193 -7.82 31.71 -26.23
C ARG A 193 -8.45 30.33 -26.12
N THR A 194 -9.09 29.83 -27.19
CA THR A 194 -9.71 28.50 -27.25
C THR A 194 -8.64 27.43 -27.08
N TYR A 195 -7.54 27.51 -27.84
CA TYR A 195 -6.39 26.61 -27.71
C TYR A 195 -5.84 26.59 -26.27
N ARG A 196 -5.54 27.76 -25.68
CA ARG A 196 -5.02 27.84 -24.30
C ARG A 196 -6.01 27.35 -23.24
N ARG A 197 -7.32 27.41 -23.50
CA ARG A 197 -8.34 26.83 -22.62
C ARG A 197 -8.31 25.31 -22.70
N ALA A 198 -8.28 24.75 -23.92
CA ALA A 198 -8.18 23.30 -24.15
C ALA A 198 -6.92 22.71 -23.52
N VAL A 199 -5.75 23.30 -23.80
CA VAL A 199 -4.48 22.87 -23.18
C VAL A 199 -4.58 22.85 -21.65
N ARG A 200 -5.05 23.93 -21.01
CA ARG A 200 -5.17 23.95 -19.55
C ARG A 200 -6.11 22.89 -19.01
N ALA A 201 -7.22 22.64 -19.69
CA ALA A 201 -8.21 21.66 -19.26
C ALA A 201 -7.70 20.22 -19.41
N VAL A 202 -7.09 19.88 -20.55
CA VAL A 202 -6.47 18.57 -20.81
C VAL A 202 -5.33 18.30 -19.83
N LEU A 203 -4.44 19.27 -19.61
CA LEU A 203 -3.35 19.14 -18.63
C LEU A 203 -3.86 18.98 -17.20
N HIS A 204 -4.94 19.67 -16.83
CA HIS A 204 -5.56 19.49 -15.51
C HIS A 204 -6.17 18.10 -15.35
N LEU A 205 -6.83 17.59 -16.39
CA LEU A 205 -7.38 16.23 -16.41
C LEU A 205 -6.26 15.18 -16.33
N GLN A 206 -5.19 15.34 -17.11
CA GLN A 206 -4.02 14.45 -17.07
C GLN A 206 -3.41 14.43 -15.66
N GLN A 207 -3.18 15.60 -15.05
CA GLN A 207 -2.69 15.70 -13.68
C GLN A 207 -3.63 15.01 -12.67
N ARG A 208 -4.94 15.22 -12.79
CA ARG A 208 -5.93 14.55 -11.92
C ARG A 208 -5.92 13.03 -12.09
N THR A 209 -5.75 12.56 -13.32
CA THR A 209 -5.67 11.13 -13.64
C THR A 209 -4.40 10.52 -13.07
N GLY A 210 -3.26 11.19 -13.17
CA GLY A 210 -2.00 10.77 -12.54
C GLY A 210 -2.12 10.68 -11.02
N VAL A 211 -2.68 11.71 -10.37
CA VAL A 211 -2.93 11.68 -8.91
C VAL A 211 -3.82 10.51 -8.51
N LEU A 212 -4.92 10.26 -9.24
CA LEU A 212 -5.81 9.14 -8.93
C LEU A 212 -5.14 7.78 -9.17
N THR A 213 -4.28 7.67 -10.18
CA THR A 213 -3.51 6.44 -10.44
C THR A 213 -2.54 6.18 -9.28
N ALA A 214 -1.74 7.18 -8.90
CA ALA A 214 -0.83 7.09 -7.77
C ALA A 214 -1.55 6.74 -6.46
N GLU A 215 -2.72 7.34 -6.20
CA GLU A 215 -3.52 7.00 -5.01
C GLU A 215 -4.07 5.58 -5.06
N ARG A 216 -4.51 5.09 -6.23
CA ARG A 216 -4.95 3.70 -6.40
C ARG A 216 -3.78 2.72 -6.18
N ASP A 217 -2.61 3.02 -6.73
CA ASP A 217 -1.43 2.18 -6.56
C ASP A 217 -0.97 2.17 -5.10
N ARG A 218 -1.01 3.32 -4.43
CA ARG A 218 -0.77 3.43 -2.98
C ARG A 218 -1.79 2.63 -2.18
N GLU A 219 -3.08 2.69 -2.52
CA GLU A 219 -4.12 1.90 -1.86
C GLU A 219 -3.93 0.40 -2.05
N THR A 220 -3.62 -0.04 -3.27
CA THR A 220 -3.27 -1.43 -3.58
C THR A 220 -2.05 -1.87 -2.78
N ALA A 221 -0.99 -1.06 -2.73
CA ALA A 221 0.19 -1.34 -1.91
C ALA A 221 -0.17 -1.44 -0.42
N VAL A 222 -1.02 -0.54 0.10
CA VAL A 222 -1.49 -0.62 1.50
C VAL A 222 -2.30 -1.89 1.75
N ALA A 223 -3.20 -2.27 0.84
CA ALA A 223 -4.01 -3.47 0.96
C ALA A 223 -3.14 -4.72 0.93
N PHE A 224 -2.25 -4.83 -0.06
CA PHE A 224 -1.34 -5.95 -0.20
C PHE A 224 -0.33 -6.04 0.95
N GLY A 225 0.29 -4.93 1.35
CA GLY A 225 1.25 -4.91 2.46
C GLY A 225 0.66 -5.31 3.81
N LYS A 226 -0.67 -5.45 3.92
CA LYS A 226 -1.40 -5.80 5.15
C LYS A 226 -2.18 -7.10 5.07
N ALA A 227 -2.76 -7.40 3.90
CA ALA A 227 -3.59 -8.58 3.68
C ALA A 227 -2.96 -9.56 2.67
N ARG A 228 -1.76 -9.28 2.14
CA ARG A 228 -1.16 -10.05 1.04
C ARG A 228 -2.15 -10.14 -0.13
N LEU A 229 -2.31 -11.29 -0.77
CA LEU A 229 -3.25 -11.48 -1.88
C LEU A 229 -4.71 -11.68 -1.42
N ALA A 230 -5.01 -11.75 -0.11
CA ALA A 230 -6.41 -11.91 0.35
C ALA A 230 -7.34 -10.80 -0.14
N HIS A 231 -6.82 -9.60 -0.43
CA HIS A 231 -7.63 -8.50 -0.96
C HIS A 231 -8.17 -8.76 -2.39
N LEU A 232 -7.56 -9.72 -3.12
CA LEU A 232 -7.95 -10.17 -4.46
C LEU A 232 -8.80 -11.45 -4.45
N VAL A 233 -8.93 -12.13 -3.30
CA VAL A 233 -9.82 -13.30 -3.19
C VAL A 233 -11.24 -12.84 -3.47
N THR A 234 -11.96 -13.60 -4.30
CA THR A 234 -13.35 -13.27 -4.62
C THR A 234 -14.27 -13.63 -3.45
N GLU A 235 -15.45 -13.01 -3.40
CA GLU A 235 -16.43 -13.34 -2.36
C GLU A 235 -16.85 -14.80 -2.47
N GLU A 236 -17.08 -15.29 -3.68
CA GLU A 236 -17.46 -16.67 -3.96
C GLU A 236 -16.43 -17.68 -3.41
N GLU A 237 -15.15 -17.52 -3.76
CA GLU A 237 -14.08 -18.40 -3.27
C GLU A 237 -13.96 -18.37 -1.75
N PHE A 238 -14.11 -17.19 -1.14
CA PHE A 238 -14.04 -17.02 0.30
C PHE A 238 -15.20 -17.71 1.01
N LEU A 239 -16.44 -17.53 0.53
CA LEU A 239 -17.64 -18.12 1.12
C LEU A 239 -17.70 -19.64 0.93
N ALA A 240 -17.06 -20.19 -0.11
CA ALA A 240 -17.14 -21.60 -0.46
C ALA A 240 -16.56 -22.56 0.60
N CYS A 241 -15.76 -22.08 1.55
CA CYS A 241 -15.27 -22.88 2.68
C CYS A 241 -15.18 -22.05 3.96
N PRO A 242 -16.16 -22.21 4.87
CA PRO A 242 -16.18 -21.45 6.13
C PRO A 242 -14.91 -21.64 7.00
N ALA A 243 -14.30 -22.83 6.98
CA ALA A 243 -13.06 -23.08 7.73
C ALA A 243 -11.85 -22.33 7.14
N SER A 244 -11.71 -22.32 5.80
CA SER A 244 -10.66 -21.55 5.11
C SER A 244 -10.87 -20.03 5.29
N ALA A 245 -12.12 -19.57 5.24
CA ALA A 245 -12.51 -18.19 5.53
C ALA A 245 -12.14 -17.78 6.96
N ALA A 246 -12.41 -18.65 7.94
CA ALA A 246 -12.13 -18.40 9.35
C ALA A 246 -10.63 -18.20 9.61
N PHE A 247 -9.78 -19.11 9.11
CA PHE A 247 -8.34 -18.96 9.18
C PHE A 247 -7.88 -17.66 8.50
N THR A 248 -8.29 -17.45 7.25
CA THR A 248 -7.84 -16.32 6.43
C THR A 248 -8.20 -14.97 7.07
N ALA A 249 -9.44 -14.83 7.55
CA ALA A 249 -9.88 -13.60 8.23
C ALA A 249 -9.09 -13.35 9.53
N TYR A 250 -8.87 -14.37 10.34
CA TYR A 250 -8.11 -14.24 11.58
C TYR A 250 -6.64 -13.91 11.32
N TYR A 251 -6.01 -14.61 10.37
CA TYR A 251 -4.62 -14.38 10.01
C TYR A 251 -4.40 -12.99 9.41
N VAL A 252 -5.31 -12.49 8.57
CA VAL A 252 -5.26 -11.11 8.06
C VAL A 252 -5.47 -10.08 9.17
N ALA A 253 -6.38 -10.33 10.12
CA ALA A 253 -6.54 -9.47 11.29
C ALA A 253 -5.26 -9.41 12.13
N ARG A 254 -4.52 -10.53 12.20
CA ARG A 254 -3.21 -10.61 12.86
C ARG A 254 -2.11 -9.87 12.12
N LEU A 255 -2.04 -9.98 10.79
CA LEU A 255 -1.12 -9.20 9.95
C LEU A 255 -1.35 -7.68 10.10
N ASN A 256 -2.59 -7.28 10.38
CA ASN A 256 -2.97 -5.88 10.58
C ASN A 256 -2.57 -5.30 11.95
N LEU A 257 -2.16 -6.14 12.91
CA LEU A 257 -1.68 -5.65 14.19
C LEU A 257 -0.41 -4.82 13.97
N ARG A 258 -0.37 -3.66 14.61
CA ARG A 258 0.87 -2.88 14.65
C ARG A 258 1.88 -3.66 15.48
N THR A 259 3.04 -3.94 14.89
CA THR A 259 4.20 -4.43 15.62
C THR A 259 4.54 -3.43 16.73
N ARG A 260 4.72 -3.90 17.96
CA ARG A 260 5.31 -3.07 19.02
C ARG A 260 6.69 -2.62 18.52
N PHE A 261 7.00 -1.31 18.54
CA PHE A 261 8.38 -0.86 18.34
C PHE A 261 9.13 -1.11 19.64
N THR A 262 9.45 -2.37 19.88
CA THR A 262 10.46 -2.73 20.87
C THR A 262 11.80 -2.78 20.18
N SER A 263 12.88 -2.50 20.90
CA SER A 263 14.25 -2.83 20.47
C SER A 263 14.48 -4.35 20.31
N ALA A 264 13.49 -5.17 20.67
CA ALA A 264 13.46 -6.62 20.52
C ALA A 264 12.62 -7.07 19.28
N SER A 265 12.65 -8.38 18.99
CA SER A 265 12.02 -9.01 17.83
C SER A 265 10.54 -8.67 17.64
N GLN A 266 10.13 -8.46 16.38
CA GLN A 266 8.75 -8.22 16.02
C GLN A 266 7.88 -9.47 16.24
N THR A 267 6.70 -9.27 16.81
CA THR A 267 5.76 -10.35 17.06
C THR A 267 5.18 -10.94 15.76
N ARG A 268 5.20 -12.27 15.64
CA ARG A 268 4.76 -12.97 14.44
C ARG A 268 3.23 -13.05 14.31
N PRO A 269 2.68 -13.10 13.07
CA PRO A 269 1.24 -13.24 12.86
C PRO A 269 0.65 -14.58 13.30
N MET A 270 1.45 -15.66 13.31
CA MET A 270 0.99 -17.00 13.68
C MET A 270 1.07 -17.24 15.20
N ASP A 271 -0.09 -17.51 15.81
CA ASP A 271 -0.22 -17.99 17.20
C ASP A 271 -0.90 -19.37 17.26
N SER A 272 -1.14 -19.87 18.47
CA SER A 272 -1.84 -21.15 18.69
C SER A 272 -3.22 -21.21 18.04
N LEU A 273 -3.98 -20.11 18.07
CA LEU A 273 -5.32 -20.07 17.47
C LEU A 273 -5.26 -20.06 15.94
N ALA A 274 -4.36 -19.29 15.33
CA ALA A 274 -4.17 -19.28 13.88
C ALA A 274 -3.71 -20.66 13.39
N GLU A 275 -2.81 -21.32 14.12
CA GLU A 275 -2.36 -22.68 13.80
C GLU A 275 -3.53 -23.68 13.89
N ALA A 276 -4.34 -23.63 14.96
CA ALA A 276 -5.50 -24.49 15.11
C ALA A 276 -6.59 -24.24 14.05
N LEU A 277 -6.81 -22.98 13.66
CA LEU A 277 -7.72 -22.64 12.55
C LEU A 277 -7.19 -23.16 11.22
N LEU A 278 -5.88 -23.11 11.00
CA LEU A 278 -5.25 -23.65 9.79
C LEU A 278 -5.40 -25.16 9.73
N GLU A 279 -5.12 -25.89 10.82
CA GLU A 279 -5.37 -27.35 10.88
C GLU A 279 -6.83 -27.67 10.57
N GLY A 280 -7.76 -26.94 11.19
CA GLY A 280 -9.20 -27.10 10.92
C GLY A 280 -9.58 -26.83 9.46
N ALA A 281 -8.94 -25.84 8.82
CA ALA A 281 -9.15 -25.54 7.41
C ALA A 281 -8.57 -26.61 6.49
N LEU A 282 -7.37 -27.14 6.77
CA LEU A 282 -6.73 -28.20 6.00
C LEU A 282 -7.48 -29.54 6.11
N ALA A 283 -8.08 -29.82 7.27
CA ALA A 283 -8.89 -31.02 7.48
C ALA A 283 -10.30 -30.94 6.88
N ALA A 284 -10.77 -29.75 6.48
CA ALA A 284 -12.12 -29.57 5.94
C ALA A 284 -12.23 -30.16 4.52
N PRO A 285 -13.26 -30.98 4.20
CA PRO A 285 -13.44 -31.53 2.86
C PRO A 285 -13.63 -30.48 1.75
N THR A 286 -14.11 -29.29 2.13
CA THR A 286 -14.33 -28.17 1.23
C THR A 286 -13.15 -27.19 1.20
N CYS A 287 -11.98 -27.57 1.76
CA CYS A 287 -10.81 -26.71 1.85
C CYS A 287 -10.54 -25.98 0.53
N ARG A 288 -10.18 -24.69 0.62
CA ARG A 288 -9.79 -23.87 -0.52
C ARG A 288 -8.33 -23.49 -0.39
N PRO A 289 -7.38 -24.34 -0.83
CA PRO A 289 -5.95 -24.09 -0.69
C PRO A 289 -5.51 -22.76 -1.29
N LYS A 290 -6.10 -22.33 -2.42
CA LYS A 290 -5.85 -21.00 -3.02
C LYS A 290 -6.14 -19.84 -2.08
N VAL A 291 -7.22 -19.94 -1.31
CA VAL A 291 -7.60 -18.90 -0.34
C VAL A 291 -6.60 -18.87 0.80
N LEU A 292 -6.17 -20.03 1.30
CA LEU A 292 -5.10 -20.11 2.32
C LEU A 292 -3.77 -19.57 1.79
N ALA A 293 -3.36 -19.99 0.59
CA ALA A 293 -2.12 -19.59 -0.06
C ALA A 293 -2.07 -18.10 -0.40
N SER A 294 -3.22 -17.44 -0.57
CA SER A 294 -3.29 -16.00 -0.77
C SER A 294 -2.75 -15.20 0.42
N VAL A 295 -2.69 -15.81 1.61
CA VAL A 295 -2.16 -15.19 2.83
C VAL A 295 -1.02 -15.95 3.47
N LEU A 296 -0.82 -17.24 3.18
CA LEU A 296 0.20 -18.07 3.81
C LEU A 296 0.84 -19.04 2.79
N THR A 297 2.06 -18.72 2.38
CA THR A 297 2.87 -19.51 1.44
C THR A 297 3.74 -20.54 2.17
N ARG A 298 3.16 -21.31 3.10
CA ARG A 298 3.85 -22.44 3.76
C ARG A 298 3.78 -23.68 2.86
N TRP A 299 4.83 -24.50 2.87
CA TRP A 299 4.95 -25.71 2.05
C TRP A 299 3.69 -26.60 2.09
N ARG A 300 3.14 -26.87 3.29
CA ARG A 300 1.95 -27.72 3.44
C ARG A 300 0.68 -27.21 2.76
N VAL A 301 0.60 -25.89 2.52
CA VAL A 301 -0.51 -25.27 1.79
C VAL A 301 -0.22 -25.30 0.30
N LEU A 302 1.03 -25.04 -0.08
CA LEU A 302 1.47 -25.06 -1.47
C LEU A 302 1.42 -26.47 -2.08
N ASP A 303 1.69 -27.52 -1.28
CA ASP A 303 1.63 -28.93 -1.69
C ASP A 303 0.20 -29.40 -2.05
N MET A 304 -0.81 -28.60 -1.68
CA MET A 304 -2.21 -28.85 -2.05
C MET A 304 -2.64 -28.12 -3.33
N LEU A 305 -1.76 -27.30 -3.90
CA LEU A 305 -2.02 -26.58 -5.15
C LEU A 305 -1.44 -27.37 -6.32
N SER A 306 -2.12 -27.32 -7.46
CA SER A 306 -1.53 -27.79 -8.71
C SER A 306 -0.46 -26.84 -9.22
N ASP A 307 0.45 -27.32 -10.08
CA ASP A 307 1.53 -26.53 -10.67
C ASP A 307 1.03 -25.25 -11.34
N ALA A 308 -0.11 -25.33 -12.04
CA ALA A 308 -0.74 -24.17 -12.69
C ALA A 308 -1.16 -23.10 -11.67
N GLU A 309 -1.67 -23.50 -10.52
CA GLU A 309 -2.12 -22.59 -9.45
C GLU A 309 -0.93 -21.99 -8.72
N CYS A 310 0.13 -22.76 -8.53
CA CYS A 310 1.41 -22.29 -8.03
C CYS A 310 2.05 -21.28 -8.99
N GLY A 311 2.04 -21.54 -10.30
CA GLY A 311 2.51 -20.61 -11.33
C GLY A 311 1.70 -19.32 -11.37
N GLU A 312 0.36 -19.41 -11.28
CA GLU A 312 -0.53 -18.25 -11.17
C GLU A 312 -0.20 -17.41 -9.92
N LEU A 313 -0.01 -18.06 -8.78
CA LEU A 313 0.31 -17.40 -7.52
C LEU A 313 1.68 -16.71 -7.57
N LEU A 314 2.69 -17.38 -8.13
CA LEU A 314 4.03 -16.84 -8.35
C LEU A 314 3.98 -15.58 -9.23
N GLY A 315 3.22 -15.65 -10.34
CA GLY A 315 3.00 -14.52 -11.24
C GLY A 315 2.35 -13.33 -10.53
N ARG A 316 1.27 -13.54 -9.76
CA ARG A 316 0.60 -12.48 -8.99
C ARG A 316 1.51 -11.81 -7.97
N TYR A 317 2.33 -12.59 -7.26
CA TYR A 317 3.32 -12.04 -6.33
C TYR A 317 4.38 -11.20 -7.06
N TYR A 318 4.87 -11.67 -8.21
CA TYR A 318 5.85 -10.93 -9.01
C TYR A 318 5.26 -9.65 -9.61
N GLU A 319 4.04 -9.69 -10.15
CA GLU A 319 3.32 -8.52 -10.66
C GLU A 319 3.14 -7.45 -9.58
N GLN A 320 2.79 -7.87 -8.35
CA GLN A 320 2.69 -6.95 -7.22
C GLN A 320 4.05 -6.37 -6.84
N MET A 321 5.11 -7.19 -6.85
CA MET A 321 6.48 -6.73 -6.61
C MET A 321 6.92 -5.70 -7.66
N ALA A 322 6.63 -5.94 -8.94
CA ALA A 322 6.92 -5.03 -10.05
C ALA A 322 6.08 -3.73 -10.00
N ALA A 323 4.82 -3.81 -9.59
CA ALA A 323 4.00 -2.62 -9.36
C ALA A 323 4.58 -1.74 -8.23
N CYS A 324 5.00 -2.36 -7.12
CA CYS A 324 5.66 -1.65 -6.03
C CYS A 324 7.04 -1.12 -6.43
N ALA A 325 7.80 -1.84 -7.26
CA ALA A 325 9.08 -1.39 -7.81
C ALA A 325 8.92 -0.09 -8.60
N ARG A 326 7.93 0.00 -9.50
CA ARG A 326 7.62 1.22 -10.24
C ARG A 326 7.28 2.38 -9.32
N ALA A 327 6.38 2.16 -8.36
CA ALA A 327 6.02 3.18 -7.38
C ALA A 327 7.22 3.66 -6.56
N LEU A 328 8.11 2.75 -6.15
CA LEU A 328 9.35 3.07 -5.43
C LEU A 328 10.31 3.90 -6.31
N ARG A 329 10.54 3.48 -7.56
CA ARG A 329 11.38 4.20 -8.52
C ARG A 329 10.89 5.62 -8.76
N GLU A 330 9.58 5.79 -8.91
CA GLU A 330 8.95 7.11 -9.12
C GLU A 330 9.06 8.04 -7.91
N CYS A 331 8.99 7.50 -6.69
CA CYS A 331 9.07 8.30 -5.46
C CYS A 331 10.50 8.44 -4.89
N PHE A 332 11.47 7.70 -5.41
CA PHE A 332 12.87 7.80 -4.98
C PHE A 332 13.48 9.14 -5.39
N ASP A 333 14.15 9.79 -4.44
CA ASP A 333 14.99 10.96 -4.71
C ASP A 333 16.43 10.49 -4.92
N VAL A 334 16.95 10.68 -6.13
CA VAL A 334 18.33 10.31 -6.48
C VAL A 334 19.40 11.01 -5.64
N ASN A 335 19.05 12.12 -4.96
CA ASN A 335 19.93 12.82 -4.04
C ASN A 335 19.71 12.38 -2.57
N ARG A 336 18.95 11.31 -2.35
CA ARG A 336 18.81 10.70 -1.03
C ARG A 336 20.11 10.00 -0.68
N ASP A 337 20.50 10.16 0.59
CA ASP A 337 21.57 9.37 1.18
C ASP A 337 21.00 7.97 1.50
N PRO A 338 21.42 6.92 0.77
CA PRO A 338 20.85 5.60 0.93
C PRO A 338 21.23 4.96 2.27
N LEU A 339 22.31 5.41 2.92
CA LEU A 339 22.78 4.86 4.19
C LEU A 339 21.91 5.29 5.38
N ARG A 340 21.05 6.30 5.21
CA ARG A 340 20.29 6.89 6.32
C ARG A 340 18.80 6.65 6.27
N MET A 341 18.18 6.70 5.08
CA MET A 341 16.74 6.49 4.91
C MET A 341 15.85 7.28 5.89
N VAL A 342 16.26 8.51 6.25
CA VAL A 342 15.51 9.39 7.14
C VAL A 342 14.57 10.31 6.34
N VAL A 343 13.34 10.49 6.83
CA VAL A 343 12.35 11.42 6.25
C VAL A 343 12.89 12.86 6.26
N ARG A 344 12.80 13.53 5.11
CA ARG A 344 13.12 14.95 4.90
C ARG A 344 11.83 15.74 4.64
N ALA A 345 11.89 17.05 4.86
CA ALA A 345 10.78 17.94 4.55
C ALA A 345 10.42 17.87 3.05
N GLY A 346 9.17 17.50 2.76
CA GLY A 346 8.67 17.35 1.39
C GLY A 346 8.62 15.90 0.88
N ASP A 347 9.14 14.94 1.65
CA ASP A 347 9.04 13.52 1.30
C ASP A 347 7.61 13.02 1.40
N ASP A 348 7.19 12.19 0.44
CA ASP A 348 5.99 11.37 0.56
C ASP A 348 6.32 10.03 1.23
N SER A 349 6.62 10.11 2.54
CA SER A 349 6.94 8.92 3.34
C SER A 349 5.77 7.94 3.45
N SER A 350 4.53 8.40 3.23
CA SER A 350 3.35 7.54 3.27
C SER A 350 3.31 6.61 2.06
N THR A 351 3.53 7.15 0.85
CA THR A 351 3.62 6.35 -0.37
C THR A 351 4.84 5.45 -0.35
N TRP A 352 6.02 5.98 0.02
CA TRP A 352 7.24 5.16 0.14
C TRP A 352 7.07 4.00 1.11
N ASN A 353 6.57 4.25 2.33
CA ASN A 353 6.43 3.21 3.36
C ASN A 353 5.34 2.18 3.02
N ALA A 354 4.30 2.59 2.28
CA ALA A 354 3.31 1.65 1.75
C ALA A 354 3.92 0.75 0.67
N ALA A 355 4.62 1.33 -0.31
CA ALA A 355 5.22 0.61 -1.42
C ALA A 355 6.36 -0.32 -0.96
N SER A 356 7.26 0.15 -0.09
CA SER A 356 8.36 -0.66 0.47
C SER A 356 7.86 -1.85 1.29
N ARG A 357 6.84 -1.65 2.14
CA ARG A 357 6.20 -2.77 2.87
C ARG A 357 5.59 -3.78 1.92
N ALA A 358 4.83 -3.32 0.94
CA ALA A 358 4.19 -4.18 -0.04
C ALA A 358 5.22 -4.95 -0.87
N PHE A 359 6.28 -4.27 -1.34
CA PHE A 359 7.40 -4.86 -2.05
C PHE A 359 8.04 -5.98 -1.22
N ASN A 360 8.40 -5.72 0.03
CA ASN A 360 9.03 -6.72 0.90
C ASN A 360 8.11 -7.91 1.17
N GLN A 361 6.80 -7.70 1.36
CA GLN A 361 5.85 -8.81 1.49
C GLN A 361 5.71 -9.59 0.18
N ALA A 362 5.77 -8.92 -0.97
CA ALA A 362 5.64 -9.56 -2.28
C ALA A 362 6.85 -10.44 -2.55
N ARG A 363 8.03 -9.88 -2.32
CA ARG A 363 9.32 -10.56 -2.33
C ARG A 363 9.35 -11.79 -1.42
N ILE A 364 8.86 -11.68 -0.18
CA ILE A 364 8.79 -12.84 0.74
C ILE A 364 7.89 -13.94 0.17
N GLY A 365 6.70 -13.59 -0.37
CA GLY A 365 5.82 -14.57 -0.99
C GLY A 365 6.46 -15.24 -2.22
N TRP A 366 7.11 -14.44 -3.07
CA TRP A 366 7.85 -14.91 -4.23
C TRP A 366 9.00 -15.86 -3.84
N LEU A 367 9.82 -15.52 -2.83
CA LEU A 367 10.87 -16.41 -2.32
C LEU A 367 10.33 -17.71 -1.72
N ASN A 368 9.17 -17.66 -1.03
CA ASN A 368 8.54 -18.86 -0.50
C ASN A 368 8.05 -19.79 -1.62
N LEU A 369 7.47 -19.22 -2.68
CA LEU A 369 6.95 -19.98 -3.82
C LEU A 369 8.06 -20.57 -4.67
N THR A 370 9.04 -19.76 -5.06
CA THR A 370 10.20 -20.23 -5.84
C THR A 370 10.89 -21.40 -5.17
N ARG A 371 11.20 -21.28 -3.87
CA ARG A 371 11.81 -22.38 -3.13
C ARG A 371 10.86 -23.55 -2.88
N GLY A 372 9.59 -23.28 -2.58
CA GLY A 372 8.58 -24.32 -2.38
C GLY A 372 8.35 -25.17 -3.63
N LEU A 373 8.58 -24.61 -4.82
CA LEU A 373 8.47 -25.27 -6.12
C LEU A 373 9.80 -25.82 -6.65
N GLY A 374 10.91 -25.67 -5.91
CA GLY A 374 12.23 -26.12 -6.34
C GLY A 374 12.86 -25.27 -7.46
N TYR A 375 12.39 -24.03 -7.67
CA TYR A 375 12.98 -23.06 -8.60
C TYR A 375 14.11 -22.27 -7.93
N ASP A 376 15.03 -22.95 -7.24
CA ASP A 376 16.16 -22.30 -6.57
C ASP A 376 17.05 -21.54 -7.58
N ASP A 377 17.24 -22.07 -8.78
CA ASP A 377 18.02 -21.43 -9.86
C ASP A 377 17.49 -20.03 -10.22
N LEU A 378 16.17 -19.81 -10.13
CA LEU A 378 15.57 -18.51 -10.38
C LEU A 378 15.98 -17.49 -9.32
N VAL A 379 16.03 -17.91 -8.05
CA VAL A 379 16.49 -17.05 -6.94
C VAL A 379 18.00 -16.82 -7.04
N GLU A 380 18.77 -17.83 -7.42
CA GLU A 380 20.22 -17.69 -7.62
C GLU A 380 20.54 -16.69 -8.74
N GLY A 381 19.77 -16.70 -9.84
CA GLY A 381 19.93 -15.76 -10.96
C GLY A 381 19.40 -14.35 -10.68
N ALA A 382 18.29 -14.22 -9.96
CA ALA A 382 17.65 -12.93 -9.67
C ALA A 382 17.13 -12.88 -8.23
N CYS A 383 17.89 -12.22 -7.35
CA CYS A 383 17.56 -12.04 -5.94
C CYS A 383 17.40 -10.54 -5.61
N PRO A 384 16.25 -9.91 -5.92
CA PRO A 384 16.02 -8.52 -5.58
C PRO A 384 16.27 -8.26 -4.09
N GLY A 385 16.93 -7.14 -3.75
CA GLY A 385 17.15 -6.76 -2.36
C GLY A 385 15.86 -6.42 -1.60
N LYS A 386 15.94 -6.25 -0.28
CA LYS A 386 14.84 -5.67 0.53
C LYS A 386 14.80 -4.15 0.34
N VAL A 387 13.66 -3.51 0.56
CA VAL A 387 13.53 -2.04 0.52
C VAL A 387 13.27 -1.50 1.93
N PRO A 388 14.16 -0.68 2.50
CA PRO A 388 13.95 -0.10 3.82
C PRO A 388 12.82 0.94 3.82
N ALA A 389 12.11 1.03 4.94
CA ALA A 389 11.15 2.10 5.19
C ALA A 389 11.90 3.41 5.48
N LEU A 390 11.27 4.55 5.17
CA LEU A 390 11.74 5.85 5.65
C LEU A 390 11.41 6.01 7.14
N VAL A 391 12.45 6.29 7.92
CA VAL A 391 12.38 6.51 9.37
C VAL A 391 12.09 7.97 9.65
N ALA A 392 11.16 8.25 10.56
CA ALA A 392 10.87 9.62 10.98
C ALA A 392 12.11 10.26 11.63
N ALA A 393 12.36 11.54 11.34
CA ALA A 393 13.60 12.20 11.73
C ALA A 393 13.79 12.31 13.26
N ASP A 394 12.70 12.46 14.01
CA ASP A 394 12.69 12.46 15.47
C ASP A 394 13.01 11.08 16.05
N VAL A 395 12.45 10.01 15.47
CA VAL A 395 12.76 8.62 15.84
C VAL A 395 14.23 8.31 15.57
N ALA A 396 14.75 8.69 14.40
CA ALA A 396 16.17 8.52 14.07
C ALA A 396 17.08 9.28 15.05
N ALA A 397 16.72 10.54 15.39
CA ALA A 397 17.47 11.33 16.36
C ALA A 397 17.42 10.73 17.78
N TRP A 398 16.30 10.11 18.17
CA TRP A 398 16.18 9.42 19.45
C TRP A 398 17.09 8.18 19.51
N HIS A 399 17.05 7.31 18.50
CA HIS A 399 17.94 6.15 18.42
C HIS A 399 19.42 6.55 18.46
N ALA A 400 19.80 7.61 17.72
CA ALA A 400 21.17 8.12 17.74
C ALA A 400 21.60 8.60 19.14
N ARG A 401 20.69 9.17 19.95
CA ARG A 401 20.98 9.57 21.34
C ARG A 401 21.16 8.38 22.29
N GLU A 402 20.53 7.25 21.99
CA GLU A 402 20.69 5.99 22.73
C GLU A 402 21.93 5.19 22.26
N GLY A 403 22.72 5.74 21.32
CA GLY A 403 23.88 5.07 20.75
C GLY A 403 23.52 3.96 19.75
N HIS A 404 22.28 3.92 19.29
CA HIS A 404 21.83 3.00 18.26
C HIS A 404 21.99 3.64 16.88
N ASP A 405 22.62 2.91 15.95
CA ASP A 405 22.73 3.32 14.54
C ASP A 405 21.51 2.85 13.74
N GLN A 406 21.47 3.17 12.44
CA GLN A 406 20.49 2.62 11.51
C GLN A 406 20.52 1.08 11.52
N HIS A 407 19.37 0.49 11.23
CA HIS A 407 19.26 -0.96 11.14
C HIS A 407 20.22 -1.50 10.06
N ILE A 408 20.94 -2.58 10.35
CA ILE A 408 21.99 -3.16 9.49
C ILE A 408 21.50 -3.46 8.05
N ASP A 409 20.24 -3.87 7.89
CA ASP A 409 19.62 -4.07 6.57
C ASP A 409 19.65 -2.81 5.67
N VAL A 410 19.74 -1.59 6.22
CA VAL A 410 19.88 -0.35 5.43
C VAL A 410 21.24 -0.30 4.76
N LEU A 411 22.29 -0.76 5.43
CA LEU A 411 23.66 -0.81 4.88
C LEU A 411 23.76 -1.85 3.77
N VAL A 412 23.20 -3.04 3.98
CA VAL A 412 23.11 -4.08 2.94
C VAL A 412 22.32 -3.58 1.73
N TRP A 413 21.20 -2.89 1.94
CA TRP A 413 20.41 -2.32 0.84
C TRP A 413 21.18 -1.27 0.04
N ALA A 414 21.92 -0.39 0.71
CA ALA A 414 22.64 0.71 0.07
C ALA A 414 23.77 0.22 -0.86
N ASP A 415 24.33 -0.96 -0.59
CA ASP A 415 25.45 -1.54 -1.35
C ASP A 415 24.99 -2.53 -2.44
N LEU A 416 23.68 -2.79 -2.55
CA LEU A 416 23.11 -3.63 -3.59
C LEU A 416 22.51 -2.80 -4.74
N PRO A 417 22.40 -3.37 -5.95
CA PRO A 417 21.54 -2.84 -7.00
C PRO A 417 20.15 -2.50 -6.46
N LEU A 418 19.60 -1.37 -6.92
CA LEU A 418 18.32 -0.91 -6.43
C LEU A 418 17.24 -1.95 -6.76
N PRO A 419 16.40 -2.38 -5.79
CA PRO A 419 15.49 -3.51 -6.00
C PRO A 419 14.50 -3.32 -7.17
N TRP A 420 14.16 -2.07 -7.52
CA TRP A 420 13.32 -1.80 -8.68
C TRP A 420 14.05 -1.92 -10.01
N ASP A 421 15.36 -1.63 -10.08
CA ASP A 421 16.13 -1.82 -11.31
C ASP A 421 16.28 -3.32 -11.59
N VAL A 422 16.49 -4.14 -10.54
CA VAL A 422 16.52 -5.61 -10.66
C VAL A 422 15.18 -6.19 -11.10
N VAL A 423 14.08 -5.86 -10.41
CA VAL A 423 12.76 -6.44 -10.71
C VAL A 423 12.23 -6.02 -12.08
N LEU A 424 12.60 -4.83 -12.56
CA LEU A 424 12.20 -4.33 -13.88
C LEU A 424 13.16 -4.78 -15.00
N GLY A 425 14.25 -5.48 -14.67
CA GLY A 425 15.21 -6.02 -15.64
C GLY A 425 16.23 -5.02 -16.16
N ASP A 426 16.44 -3.91 -15.45
CA ASP A 426 17.44 -2.89 -15.77
C ASP A 426 18.84 -3.20 -15.19
N ASP A 427 18.93 -4.08 -14.19
CA ASP A 427 20.19 -4.47 -13.53
C ASP A 427 20.14 -5.93 -13.04
N ASP A 428 21.31 -6.52 -12.80
CA ASP A 428 21.46 -7.89 -12.33
C ASP A 428 21.79 -7.93 -10.84
N CYS A 429 21.12 -8.80 -10.09
CA CYS A 429 21.43 -9.02 -8.68
C CYS A 429 21.33 -10.52 -8.35
N PRO A 430 22.37 -11.31 -8.63
CA PRO A 430 22.37 -12.74 -8.29
C PRO A 430 22.42 -12.93 -6.77
N ALA A 431 21.93 -14.07 -6.27
CA ALA A 431 21.92 -14.34 -4.83
C ALA A 431 23.33 -14.31 -4.21
N GLU A 432 24.37 -14.70 -4.95
CA GLU A 432 25.76 -14.64 -4.44
C GLU A 432 26.21 -13.20 -4.17
N LEU A 433 25.80 -12.23 -4.98
CA LEU A 433 26.09 -10.81 -4.70
C LEU A 433 25.44 -10.39 -3.39
N VAL A 434 24.17 -10.77 -3.17
CA VAL A 434 23.46 -10.53 -1.91
C VAL A 434 24.21 -11.16 -0.73
N ARG A 435 24.67 -12.43 -0.87
CA ARG A 435 25.44 -13.10 0.19
C ARG A 435 26.76 -12.41 0.49
N GLN A 436 27.46 -11.94 -0.54
CA GLN A 436 28.71 -11.20 -0.39
C GLN A 436 28.49 -9.90 0.38
N VAL A 437 27.51 -9.08 -0.02
CA VAL A 437 27.20 -7.80 0.65
C VAL A 437 26.71 -8.03 2.08
N CYS A 438 25.83 -9.01 2.33
CA CYS A 438 25.42 -9.37 3.68
C CYS A 438 26.62 -9.74 4.57
N ARG A 439 27.54 -10.58 4.09
CA ARG A 439 28.75 -10.96 4.84
C ARG A 439 29.67 -9.76 5.15
N GLN A 440 29.81 -8.81 4.22
CA GLN A 440 30.59 -7.59 4.45
C GLN A 440 30.05 -6.76 5.63
N HIS A 441 28.73 -6.78 5.84
CA HIS A 441 28.06 -6.10 6.95
C HIS A 441 27.78 -6.99 8.16
N GLY A 442 28.33 -8.21 8.21
CA GLY A 442 28.12 -9.15 9.32
C GLY A 442 26.69 -9.67 9.44
N VAL A 443 25.91 -9.67 8.35
CA VAL A 443 24.54 -10.18 8.28
C VAL A 443 24.57 -11.61 7.72
N ASP A 444 23.87 -12.53 8.37
CA ASP A 444 23.58 -13.86 7.82
C ASP A 444 22.44 -13.74 6.78
N PRO A 445 22.73 -13.91 5.47
CA PRO A 445 21.75 -13.67 4.42
C PRO A 445 20.58 -14.66 4.45
N GLU A 446 20.84 -15.91 4.84
CA GLU A 446 19.82 -16.96 4.92
C GLU A 446 18.93 -16.76 6.15
N ALA A 447 19.52 -16.54 7.34
CA ALA A 447 18.78 -16.41 8.59
C ALA A 447 17.91 -15.14 8.65
N THR A 448 18.37 -14.06 8.00
CA THR A 448 17.64 -12.77 7.98
C THR A 448 16.72 -12.61 6.77
N GLY A 449 16.64 -13.62 5.89
CA GLY A 449 15.72 -13.65 4.77
C GLY A 449 16.11 -12.75 3.59
N TRP A 450 17.41 -12.51 3.40
CA TRP A 450 17.94 -11.83 2.22
C TRP A 450 18.05 -12.77 1.03
N THR A 451 18.43 -14.03 1.19
CA THR A 451 18.50 -15.00 0.07
C THR A 451 17.51 -16.14 0.20
N GLN A 452 16.93 -16.30 1.39
CA GLN A 452 16.02 -17.39 1.71
C GLN A 452 14.64 -16.87 2.10
N PRO A 453 13.58 -17.63 1.83
CA PRO A 453 12.27 -17.33 2.39
C PRO A 453 12.33 -17.28 3.92
N TYR A 454 11.65 -16.30 4.47
CA TYR A 454 11.42 -16.25 5.91
C TYR A 454 10.62 -17.47 6.37
N ARG A 455 11.13 -18.21 7.35
CA ARG A 455 10.44 -19.36 7.94
C ARG A 455 9.17 -18.90 8.65
N GLN A 456 8.01 -19.23 8.07
CA GLN A 456 6.70 -18.88 8.60
C GLN A 456 6.24 -19.83 9.73
N ASP A 457 7.02 -20.85 10.09
CA ASP A 457 6.71 -21.98 10.97
C ASP A 457 6.74 -21.67 12.48
N LEU A 458 7.36 -20.57 12.91
CA LEU A 458 7.45 -20.25 14.34
C LEU A 458 6.14 -19.68 14.89
N THR A 459 5.50 -20.48 15.73
CA THR A 459 4.40 -20.07 16.61
C THR A 459 4.96 -19.23 17.74
N GLU A 460 4.73 -17.91 17.71
CA GLU A 460 4.95 -17.04 18.86
C GLU A 460 3.59 -16.57 19.36
N LEU A 461 3.29 -16.77 20.64
CA LEU A 461 2.09 -16.24 21.27
C LEU A 461 2.30 -14.74 21.55
N PRO A 462 1.62 -13.82 20.84
CA PRO A 462 1.73 -12.41 21.16
C PRO A 462 0.98 -12.08 22.44
N GLU A 463 1.50 -11.09 23.14
CA GLU A 463 0.64 -10.22 23.92
C GLU A 463 -0.02 -9.17 22.99
N PRO A 464 -1.29 -8.79 23.23
CA PRO A 464 -1.93 -7.69 22.50
C PRO A 464 -1.05 -6.43 22.57
N ALA A 465 -0.80 -5.76 21.44
CA ALA A 465 -0.03 -4.52 21.44
C ALA A 465 -0.73 -3.47 22.34
N PRO A 466 -0.02 -2.88 23.33
CA PRO A 466 -0.54 -1.76 24.10
C PRO A 466 -0.76 -0.56 23.18
N ASP A 467 -1.51 0.44 23.64
CA ASP A 467 -1.71 1.65 22.87
C ASP A 467 -0.37 2.35 22.61
N LEU A 468 -0.07 2.64 21.34
CA LEU A 468 1.19 3.25 20.93
C LEU A 468 1.00 4.73 20.60
N VAL A 469 1.95 5.56 21.00
CA VAL A 469 2.11 6.95 20.55
C VAL A 469 3.44 7.07 19.81
N HIS A 470 3.39 7.32 18.51
CA HIS A 470 4.59 7.43 17.65
C HIS A 470 5.56 6.23 17.79
N GLY A 471 5.01 5.04 18.04
CA GLY A 471 5.77 3.79 18.21
C GLY A 471 6.09 3.43 19.65
N VAL A 472 6.00 4.38 20.59
CA VAL A 472 6.28 4.14 22.00
C VAL A 472 5.05 3.53 22.69
N THR A 473 5.28 2.45 23.45
CA THR A 473 4.27 1.82 24.32
C THR A 473 3.80 2.80 25.38
N VAL A 474 2.49 3.06 25.41
CA VAL A 474 1.85 3.80 26.49
C VAL A 474 0.86 2.87 27.20
N SER A 475 1.07 2.68 28.50
CA SER A 475 0.26 1.77 29.32
C SER A 475 -1.20 2.24 29.46
N SER A 476 -1.48 3.53 29.22
CA SER A 476 -2.81 4.13 29.30
C SER A 476 -3.31 4.61 27.92
N PRO A 477 -4.43 4.07 27.40
CA PRO A 477 -5.10 4.55 26.18
C PRO A 477 -5.43 6.05 26.22
N LEU A 478 -5.83 6.54 27.40
CA LEU A 478 -6.20 7.94 27.61
C LEU A 478 -4.97 8.84 27.51
N LEU A 479 -3.86 8.45 28.16
CA LEU A 479 -2.60 9.16 28.04
C LEU A 479 -2.10 9.14 26.59
N ALA A 480 -2.27 8.02 25.89
CA ALA A 480 -1.90 7.90 24.48
C ALA A 480 -2.67 8.87 23.57
N SER A 481 -3.93 9.15 23.90
CA SER A 481 -4.77 10.14 23.20
C SER A 481 -4.29 11.57 23.49
N VAL A 482 -4.03 11.88 24.77
CA VAL A 482 -3.53 13.20 25.18
C VAL A 482 -2.18 13.50 24.53
N LEU A 483 -1.21 12.59 24.61
CA LEU A 483 0.12 12.76 24.02
C LEU A 483 0.07 13.03 22.50
N ARG A 484 -0.85 12.37 21.77
CA ARG A 484 -1.11 12.64 20.35
C ARG A 484 -1.70 14.03 20.12
N GLN A 485 -2.63 14.46 20.96
CA GLN A 485 -3.26 15.78 20.85
C GLN A 485 -2.27 16.93 21.11
N ILE A 486 -1.34 16.75 22.04
CA ILE A 486 -0.33 17.76 22.36
C ILE A 486 0.93 17.68 21.48
N GLY A 487 0.95 16.81 20.46
CA GLY A 487 2.02 16.74 19.46
C GLY A 487 3.35 16.18 19.99
N VAL A 488 3.34 15.46 21.12
CA VAL A 488 4.54 14.81 21.65
C VAL A 488 5.00 13.72 20.67
N PHE A 489 6.24 13.84 20.17
CA PHE A 489 6.81 13.04 19.07
C PHE A 489 6.18 13.25 17.67
N SER A 490 5.62 14.43 17.41
CA SER A 490 5.07 14.80 16.09
C SER A 490 6.10 15.38 15.10
N GLY A 491 7.40 15.20 15.36
CA GLY A 491 8.45 15.82 14.55
C GLY A 491 8.54 17.35 14.67
N GLN A 492 8.01 17.96 15.74
CA GLN A 492 8.33 19.35 16.06
C GLN A 492 9.75 19.45 16.60
N ALA A 493 10.68 19.81 15.71
CA ALA A 493 11.86 20.59 16.06
C ALA A 493 11.63 22.04 15.64
#